data_AF-A0A3C2BYG6-F1
#
_entry.id   AF-A0A3C2BYG6-F1
#
_cell.length_a   1.000
_cell.length_b   1.000
_cell.length_c   1.000
_cell.angle_alpha   90.00
_cell.angle_beta   90.00
_cell.angle_gamma   90.00
#
_symmetry.space_group_name_H-M   'P 1'
#
loop_
_entity.id
_entity.type
_entity.pdbx_description
1 polymer ?
#
loop_
_entity_poly.entity_id
_entity_poly.type
_entity_poly.pdbx_seq_one_letter_code
_entity_poly.pdbx_strand_id
1 'polypeptide(L)' 'MSTTAMKHEDPRPALSRQRVVHTAIQHADSAGLDALTMRQVAGMLQVAPMALYRHI' A
#
# COMPACT_ATOMS: atom_id res chain seq x y z
N MET A 1 16.14 25.96 -22.31
CA MET A 1 16.68 24.80 -21.56
C MET A 1 16.01 24.77 -20.20
N SER A 2 15.25 23.71 -19.90
CA SER A 2 14.95 23.18 -18.55
C SER A 2 13.84 22.13 -18.68
N THR A 3 14.23 20.90 -19.00
CA THR A 3 13.32 19.74 -18.99
C THR A 3 13.44 19.09 -17.61
N THR A 4 12.37 19.19 -16.81
CA THR A 4 12.21 18.47 -15.55
C THR A 4 12.47 16.98 -15.77
N ALA A 5 13.46 16.44 -15.07
CA ALA A 5 13.79 15.03 -15.08
C ALA A 5 12.56 14.21 -14.67
N MET A 6 11.98 13.49 -15.62
CA MET A 6 10.89 12.54 -15.37
C MET A 6 11.51 11.37 -14.62
N LYS A 7 11.36 11.37 -13.29
CA LYS A 7 11.70 10.24 -12.44
C LYS A 7 10.87 9.06 -12.95
N HIS A 8 11.51 8.09 -13.59
CA HIS A 8 10.84 6.84 -13.94
C HIS A 8 10.43 6.22 -12.61
N GLU A 9 9.13 6.24 -12.30
CA GLU A 9 8.60 5.47 -11.20
C GLU A 9 8.91 4.01 -11.52
N ASP A 10 9.83 3.41 -10.77
CA ASP A 10 9.99 1.97 -10.77
C ASP A 10 8.59 1.35 -10.68
N PRO A 11 8.26 0.36 -11.54
CA PRO A 11 6.92 -0.20 -11.57
C PRO A 11 6.61 -0.71 -10.17
N ARG A 12 5.64 -0.06 -9.52
CA ARG A 12 5.21 -0.41 -8.16
C ARG A 12 5.00 -1.92 -8.13
N PRO A 13 5.68 -2.65 -7.22
CA PRO A 13 5.61 -4.10 -7.23
C PRO A 13 4.15 -4.53 -7.18
N ALA A 14 3.82 -5.59 -7.90
CA ALA A 14 2.44 -6.04 -8.04
C ALA A 14 1.80 -6.25 -6.66
N LEU A 15 0.53 -5.88 -6.55
CA LEU A 15 -0.25 -6.10 -5.34
C LEU A 15 -0.53 -7.59 -5.22
N SER A 16 -0.31 -8.15 -4.02
CA SER A 16 -0.59 -9.55 -3.72
C SER A 16 -1.22 -9.65 -2.34
N ARG A 17 -2.05 -10.68 -2.14
CA ARG A 17 -2.68 -10.95 -0.85
C ARG A 17 -1.67 -11.02 0.29
N GLN A 18 -0.56 -11.71 0.07
CA GLN A 18 0.51 -11.86 1.06
C GLN A 18 1.07 -10.50 1.47
N ARG A 19 1.30 -9.60 0.52
CA ARG A 19 1.84 -8.27 0.79
C ARG A 19 0.82 -7.40 1.54
N VAL A 20 -0.45 -7.46 1.16
CA VAL A 20 -1.55 -6.77 1.88
C VAL A 20 -1.63 -7.22 3.33
N VAL A 21 -1.66 -8.53 3.57
CA VAL A 21 -1.75 -9.11 4.93
C VAL A 21 -0.52 -8.75 5.75
N HIS A 22 0.68 -8.85 5.18
CA HIS A 22 1.92 -8.52 5.89
C HIS A 22 1.96 -7.04 6.33
N THR A 23 1.59 -6.12 5.44
CA THR A 23 1.49 -4.69 5.79
C THR A 23 0.42 -4.44 6.85
N ALA A 24 -0.72 -5.12 6.77
CA ALA A 24 -1.78 -5.00 7.77
C ALA A 24 -1.33 -5.48 9.15
N ILE A 25 -0.60 -6.61 9.23
CA ILE A 25 -0.03 -7.13 10.48
C ILE A 25 0.98 -6.14 11.06
N GLN A 26 1.95 -5.64 10.28
CA GLN A 26 2.90 -4.65 10.77
C GLN A 26 2.23 -3.38 11.31
N HIS A 27 1.13 -2.97 10.68
CA HIS A 27 0.35 -1.82 11.18
C HIS A 27 -0.36 -2.16 12.49
N ALA A 28 -0.99 -3.32 12.58
CA ALA A 28 -1.64 -3.79 13.80
C ALA A 28 -0.65 -3.95 14.97
N ASP A 29 0.57 -4.42 14.71
CA ASP A 29 1.61 -4.58 15.73
C ASP A 29 2.04 -3.24 16.33
N SER A 30 2.00 -2.16 15.55
CA SER A 30 2.45 -0.83 15.97
C SER A 30 1.32 0.09 16.47
N ALA A 31 0.12 -0.03 15.90
CA ALA A 31 -1.02 0.85 16.18
C ALA A 31 -2.19 0.14 16.89
N GLY A 32 -2.15 -1.18 17.01
CA GLY A 32 -3.27 -2.01 17.49
C GLY A 32 -4.28 -2.36 16.40
N LEU A 33 -5.07 -3.41 16.64
CA LEU A 33 -6.11 -3.87 15.70
C LEU A 33 -7.26 -2.87 15.55
N ASP A 34 -7.61 -2.14 16.61
CA ASP A 34 -8.67 -1.13 16.56
C ASP A 34 -8.34 0.04 15.62
N ALA A 35 -7.04 0.29 15.41
CA ALA A 35 -6.55 1.30 14.51
C ALA A 35 -6.39 0.80 13.06
N LEU A 36 -6.68 -0.48 12.76
CA LEU A 36 -6.47 -1.08 11.44
C LEU A 36 -7.67 -0.83 10.52
N THR A 37 -7.47 -0.08 9.43
CA THR A 37 -8.47 0.08 8.37
C THR A 37 -7.91 -0.19 6.98
N MET A 38 -8.80 -0.56 6.05
CA MET A 38 -8.50 -0.72 4.62
C MET A 38 -7.85 0.52 4.00
N ARG A 39 -8.24 1.71 4.45
CA ARG A 39 -7.69 2.97 3.94
C ARG A 39 -6.25 3.20 4.38
N GLN A 40 -5.90 2.85 5.62
CA GLN A 40 -4.51 2.95 6.10
C GLN A 40 -3.61 1.96 5.38
N VAL A 41 -4.03 0.70 5.26
CA VAL A 41 -3.26 -0.33 4.54
C VAL A 41 -3.05 0.07 3.08
N ALA A 42 -4.07 0.62 2.42
CA ALA A 42 -3.97 1.11 1.05
C ALA A 42 -2.99 2.29 0.94
N GLY A 43 -3.04 3.22 1.91
CA GLY A 43 -2.11 4.34 2.00
C GLY A 43 -0.66 3.90 2.17
N MET A 44 -0.40 2.92 3.05
CA MET A 44 0.93 2.33 3.27
C MET A 44 1.48 1.63 2.02
N LEU A 45 0.59 0.99 1.24
CA LEU A 45 0.95 0.33 -0.01
C LEU A 45 0.95 1.27 -1.23
N GLN A 46 0.59 2.55 -1.05
CA GLN A 46 0.46 3.55 -2.12
C GLN A 46 -0.46 3.09 -3.26
N VAL A 47 -1.59 2.45 -2.89
CA VAL A 47 -2.62 1.99 -3.82
C VAL A 47 -3.98 2.59 -3.47
N ALA A 48 -4.92 2.55 -4.43
CA ALA A 48 -6.30 2.86 -4.13
C ALA A 48 -6.92 1.79 -3.22
N PRO A 49 -7.79 2.14 -2.26
CA PRO A 49 -8.48 1.15 -1.42
C PRO A 49 -9.21 0.07 -2.22
N MET A 50 -9.77 0.43 -3.38
CA MET A 50 -10.41 -0.50 -4.32
C MET A 50 -9.49 -1.61 -4.81
N ALA A 51 -8.18 -1.35 -4.92
CA ALA A 51 -7.23 -2.38 -5.34
C ALA A 51 -7.10 -3.49 -4.30
N LEU A 52 -7.23 -3.18 -3.01
CA LEU A 52 -7.11 -4.19 -1.95
C LEU A 52 -8.23 -5.23 -2.02
N TYR A 53 -9.47 -4.83 -2.33
CA TYR A 53 -10.63 -5.73 -2.41
C TYR A 53 -10.45 -6.90 -3.38
N ARG A 54 -9.55 -6.80 -4.37
CA ARG A 54 -9.26 -7.90 -5.29
C ARG A 54 -8.41 -9.01 -4.65
N HIS A 55 -7.79 -8.75 -3.50
CA HIS A 55 -6.77 -9.61 -2.89
C HIS A 55 -7.14 -10.13 -1.51
N ILE A 56 -8.34 -9.85 -1.03
CA ILE A 56 -8.87 -10.30 0.26
C ILE A 56 -10.17 -11.08 0.04
#